data_AF-A0AAJ5FJ42-F1
#
_entry.id   AF-A0AAJ5FJ42-F1
#
_cell.length_a   1.000
_cell.length_b   1.000
_cell.length_c   1.000
_cell.angle_alpha   90.00
_cell.angle_beta   90.00
_cell.angle_gamma   90.00
#
_symmetry.space_group_name_H-M   'P 1'
#
loop_
_entity.id
_entity.type
_entity.pdbx_description
1 polymer ?
#
loop_
_entity_poly.entity_id
_entity_poly.type
_entity_poly.pdbx_seq_one_letter_code
_entity_poly.pdbx_strand_id
1 'polypeptide(L)'
;MIKKVILTTVSAAAVLAAGIGFFNVTANAATVQAPAQSYHYQPQTATYGTTPTAKTNQTVATTTTNSTTNTTTTSQATGATITEAAFESQGVVYLNGNKWTYYSGSTTADGTKISANGLDSNGYRVVAAPSSVAFGTKIMTPLGMGVVHDRGTAITGNHYDVVIQ
;
A
#
# COMPACT_ATOMS: atom_id res chain seq x y z
N MET A 1 36.76 42.63 19.01
CA MET A 1 35.88 43.64 18.36
C MET A 1 34.53 42.99 18.09
N ILE A 2 33.44 43.55 18.65
CA ILE A 2 32.07 43.01 18.62
C ILE A 2 31.24 43.83 17.62
N LYS A 3 30.50 43.17 16.72
CA LYS A 3 29.37 43.75 15.94
C LYS A 3 28.31 42.65 15.74
N LYS A 4 27.31 42.60 16.62
CA LYS A 4 25.94 43.17 16.55
C LYS A 4 24.94 42.30 15.75
N VAL A 5 24.03 41.73 16.53
CA VAL A 5 22.83 40.95 16.22
C VAL A 5 21.76 41.80 15.53
N ILE A 6 21.00 41.22 14.58
CA ILE A 6 19.63 41.66 14.28
C ILE A 6 18.73 40.42 14.18
N LEU A 7 17.86 40.30 15.18
CA LEU A 7 16.74 39.38 15.26
C LEU A 7 15.51 40.16 14.80
N THR A 8 14.73 39.65 13.84
CA THR A 8 13.48 40.29 13.43
C THR A 8 12.36 39.26 13.46
N THR A 9 11.71 39.18 14.62
CA THR A 9 10.38 38.62 14.80
C THR A 9 9.34 39.67 14.39
N VAL A 10 8.38 39.28 13.57
CA VAL A 10 7.09 39.99 13.46
C VAL A 10 5.97 38.95 13.50
N SER A 11 5.33 38.89 14.66
CA SER A 11 4.05 38.24 14.88
C SER A 11 2.94 39.20 14.46
N ALA A 12 1.96 38.75 13.69
CA ALA A 12 0.70 39.46 13.52
C ALA A 12 -0.45 38.48 13.75
N ALA A 13 -1.01 38.53 14.96
CA ALA A 13 -2.32 37.99 15.25
C ALA A 13 -3.38 38.97 14.71
N ALA A 14 -4.36 38.46 13.97
CA ALA A 14 -5.61 39.16 13.71
C ALA A 14 -6.76 38.27 14.18
N VAL A 15 -7.45 38.74 15.22
CA VAL A 15 -8.68 38.14 15.75
C VAL A 15 -9.82 39.15 15.56
N LEU A 16 -10.98 38.61 15.20
CA LEU A 16 -12.34 39.15 15.31
C LEU A 16 -12.82 40.20 14.30
N ALA A 17 -13.87 39.82 13.55
CA ALA A 17 -15.11 40.59 13.53
C ALA A 17 -16.28 39.67 13.15
N ALA A 18 -17.23 39.50 14.08
CA ALA A 18 -18.55 38.97 13.80
C ALA A 18 -19.32 39.99 12.94
N GLY A 19 -19.80 39.54 11.79
CA GLY A 19 -20.71 40.30 10.93
C GLY A 19 -21.99 39.50 10.74
N ILE A 20 -23.00 39.81 11.55
CA ILE A 20 -24.38 39.38 11.36
C ILE A 20 -24.95 40.25 10.24
N GLY A 21 -25.25 39.65 9.10
CA GLY A 21 -25.80 40.34 7.93
C GLY A 21 -26.70 39.41 7.14
N PHE A 22 -28.01 39.58 7.29
CA PHE A 22 -29.03 38.89 6.54
C PHE A 22 -29.07 39.43 5.11
N PHE A 23 -28.69 38.62 4.12
CA PHE A 23 -29.11 38.80 2.73
C PHE A 23 -29.43 37.44 2.12
N ASN A 24 -30.69 37.26 1.74
CA ASN A 24 -31.16 36.12 0.98
C ASN A 24 -30.57 36.19 -0.43
N VAL A 25 -29.55 35.39 -0.69
CA VAL A 25 -29.13 35.05 -2.05
C VAL A 25 -29.43 33.57 -2.23
N THR A 26 -30.55 33.28 -2.88
CA THR A 26 -30.87 31.92 -3.35
C THR A 26 -29.93 31.57 -4.50
N ALA A 27 -28.74 31.09 -4.15
CA ALA A 27 -27.84 30.42 -5.08
C ALA A 27 -28.19 28.92 -5.08
N ASN A 28 -28.79 28.46 -6.18
CA ASN A 28 -28.92 27.04 -6.46
C ASN A 28 -27.55 26.51 -6.92
N ALA A 29 -26.65 26.26 -5.97
CA ALA A 29 -25.50 25.41 -6.19
C ALA A 29 -25.93 23.98 -5.88
N ALA A 30 -26.07 23.16 -6.92
CA ALA A 30 -26.19 21.72 -6.77
C ALA A 30 -24.84 21.20 -6.23
N THR A 31 -24.67 21.23 -4.92
CA THR A 31 -23.55 20.59 -4.24
C THR A 31 -23.79 19.10 -4.28
N VAL A 32 -23.07 18.40 -5.16
CA VAL A 32 -22.89 16.95 -5.02
C VAL A 32 -22.00 16.76 -3.80
N GLN A 33 -22.66 16.65 -2.64
CA GLN A 33 -22.03 16.37 -1.37
C GLN A 33 -21.58 14.91 -1.41
N ALA A 34 -20.35 14.65 -1.84
CA ALA A 34 -19.75 13.33 -1.69
C ALA A 34 -19.68 13.02 -0.19
N PRO A 35 -20.26 11.91 0.29
CA PRO A 35 -20.15 11.54 1.69
C PRO A 35 -18.69 11.24 2.00
N ALA A 36 -18.13 11.93 3.00
CA ALA A 36 -16.86 11.54 3.59
C ALA A 36 -16.94 10.07 4.01
N GLN A 37 -16.20 9.20 3.33
CA GLN A 37 -16.10 7.79 3.69
C GLN A 37 -15.22 7.71 4.94
N SER A 38 -15.87 7.60 6.09
CA SER A 38 -15.23 7.19 7.33
C SER A 38 -14.71 5.77 7.15
N TYR A 39 -13.40 5.61 6.97
CA TYR A 39 -12.75 4.30 7.06
C TYR A 39 -12.80 3.86 8.52
N HIS A 40 -13.79 3.04 8.86
CA HIS A 40 -13.82 2.30 10.12
C HIS A 40 -12.78 1.19 10.03
N TYR A 41 -11.62 1.41 10.65
CA TYR A 41 -10.65 0.35 10.90
C TYR A 41 -11.21 -0.54 12.00
N GLN A 42 -11.60 -1.76 11.65
CA GLN A 42 -12.02 -2.77 12.61
C GLN A 42 -10.86 -3.77 12.80
N PRO A 43 -10.15 -3.77 13.93
CA PRO A 43 -9.14 -4.78 14.19
C PRO A 43 -9.84 -6.13 14.39
N GLN A 44 -9.62 -7.08 13.47
CA GLN A 44 -10.06 -8.46 13.65
C GLN A 44 -9.02 -9.19 14.51
N THR A 45 -9.43 -9.55 15.73
CA THR A 45 -8.64 -10.38 16.63
C THR A 45 -8.58 -11.81 16.10
N ALA A 46 -7.40 -12.28 15.71
CA ALA A 46 -7.17 -13.67 15.35
C ALA A 46 -6.89 -14.50 16.61
N THR A 47 -7.79 -15.47 16.88
CA THR A 47 -7.62 -16.51 17.89
C THR A 47 -6.62 -17.55 17.38
N TYR A 48 -5.50 -17.72 18.06
CA TYR A 48 -4.47 -18.70 17.72
C TYR A 48 -4.97 -20.13 18.00
N GLY A 49 -5.21 -20.89 16.94
CA GLY A 49 -5.34 -22.35 16.99
C GLY A 49 -4.00 -23.00 16.65
N THR A 50 -3.30 -23.51 17.66
CA THR A 50 -2.09 -24.33 17.47
C THR A 50 -2.47 -25.76 17.13
N THR A 51 -1.94 -26.31 16.04
CA THR A 51 -1.82 -27.77 15.87
C THR A 51 -0.40 -28.14 15.42
N PRO A 52 0.23 -29.14 16.05
CA PRO A 52 1.64 -29.47 15.86
C PRO A 52 1.90 -30.28 14.59
N THR A 53 3.08 -30.05 14.02
CA THR A 53 3.73 -30.81 12.95
C THR A 53 3.95 -32.27 13.31
N ALA A 54 3.55 -33.20 12.43
CA ALA A 54 4.01 -34.58 12.42
C ALA A 54 4.66 -34.91 11.08
N LYS A 55 5.86 -35.49 11.17
CA LYS A 55 6.70 -35.97 10.07
C LYS A 55 6.59 -37.50 10.04
N THR A 56 6.08 -38.09 8.96
CA THR A 56 6.24 -39.53 8.67
C THR A 56 6.21 -39.80 7.16
N ASN A 57 7.21 -40.54 6.70
CA ASN A 57 7.25 -41.18 5.38
C ASN A 57 6.26 -42.36 5.38
N GLN A 58 5.56 -42.63 4.26
CA GLN A 58 5.47 -43.95 3.58
C GLN A 58 4.42 -43.94 2.45
N THR A 59 4.84 -44.51 1.33
CA THR A 59 4.21 -44.71 0.01
C THR A 59 3.00 -45.65 0.00
N VAL A 60 1.90 -45.33 -0.71
CA VAL A 60 1.11 -46.24 -1.60
C VAL A 60 0.29 -45.39 -2.60
N ALA A 61 0.33 -45.78 -3.88
CA ALA A 61 -0.28 -45.08 -5.01
C ALA A 61 -1.79 -45.34 -5.18
N THR A 62 -2.53 -44.29 -5.53
CA THR A 62 -3.83 -44.38 -6.20
C THR A 62 -3.91 -43.32 -7.30
N THR A 63 -4.01 -43.79 -8.54
CA THR A 63 -4.10 -42.96 -9.75
C THR A 63 -5.42 -42.19 -9.77
N THR A 64 -5.36 -40.88 -9.63
CA THR A 64 -6.41 -39.96 -10.10
C THR A 64 -5.71 -38.75 -10.68
N THR A 65 -5.73 -38.65 -12.01
CA THR A 65 -5.14 -37.56 -12.78
C THR A 65 -5.97 -36.30 -12.60
N ASN A 66 -5.80 -35.63 -11.47
CA ASN A 66 -6.06 -34.20 -11.35
C ASN A 66 -4.67 -33.55 -11.31
N SER A 67 -4.22 -33.06 -12.47
CA SER A 67 -3.06 -32.18 -12.55
C SER A 67 -3.37 -30.87 -11.84
N THR A 68 -3.39 -30.89 -10.51
CA THR A 68 -3.10 -29.72 -9.71
C THR A 68 -1.62 -29.50 -9.87
N THR A 69 -1.25 -28.69 -10.87
CA THR A 69 0.07 -28.11 -10.93
C THR A 69 0.20 -27.23 -9.69
N ASN A 70 0.67 -27.81 -8.59
CA ASN A 70 1.32 -27.03 -7.54
C ASN A 70 2.61 -26.49 -8.17
N THR A 71 2.48 -25.42 -8.95
CA THR A 71 3.59 -24.53 -9.23
C THR A 71 3.99 -23.98 -7.88
N THR A 72 5.00 -24.63 -7.27
CA THR A 72 5.81 -24.00 -6.23
C THR A 72 6.53 -22.85 -6.92
N THR A 73 5.82 -21.73 -7.11
CA THR A 73 6.41 -20.50 -7.62
C THR A 73 7.46 -20.10 -6.60
N THR A 74 8.72 -20.25 -6.99
CA THR A 74 9.83 -19.83 -6.16
C THR A 74 9.75 -18.31 -6.04
N SER A 75 9.78 -17.80 -4.81
CA SER A 75 9.72 -16.37 -4.59
C SER A 75 10.93 -15.71 -5.24
N GLN A 76 10.65 -14.80 -6.18
CA GLN A 76 11.62 -13.92 -6.82
C GLN A 76 11.70 -12.57 -6.11
N ALA A 77 10.89 -12.36 -5.05
CA ALA A 77 10.90 -11.19 -4.16
C ALA A 77 12.14 -11.16 -3.25
N THR A 78 13.32 -11.13 -3.85
CA THR A 78 14.62 -11.11 -3.17
C THR A 78 15.07 -9.67 -2.90
N GLY A 79 15.95 -9.47 -1.92
CA GLY A 79 16.52 -8.15 -1.60
C GLY A 79 15.68 -7.28 -0.67
N ALA A 80 14.78 -7.88 0.11
CA ALA A 80 13.99 -7.16 1.12
C ALA A 80 14.90 -6.45 2.13
N THR A 81 14.61 -5.17 2.40
CA THR A 81 15.32 -4.37 3.39
C THR A 81 14.63 -4.40 4.75
N ILE A 82 13.33 -4.71 4.77
CA ILE A 82 12.49 -4.83 5.97
C ILE A 82 11.52 -6.00 5.83
N THR A 83 10.93 -6.43 6.94
CA THR A 83 9.84 -7.43 6.97
C THR A 83 8.47 -6.77 6.73
N GLU A 84 7.46 -7.56 6.36
CA GLU A 84 6.07 -7.09 6.23
C GLU A 84 5.56 -6.47 7.53
N ALA A 85 5.71 -7.16 8.66
CA ALA A 85 5.29 -6.63 9.96
C ALA A 85 5.96 -5.28 10.31
N ALA A 86 7.23 -5.11 9.94
CA ALA A 86 7.93 -3.83 10.16
C ALA A 86 7.41 -2.74 9.22
N PHE A 87 7.03 -3.08 7.98
CA PHE A 87 6.41 -2.15 7.05
C PHE A 87 5.02 -1.74 7.53
N GLU A 88 4.18 -2.71 7.93
CA GLU A 88 2.85 -2.45 8.48
C GLU A 88 2.90 -1.56 9.72
N SER A 89 3.88 -1.80 10.61
CA SER A 89 4.08 -0.95 11.79
C SER A 89 4.50 0.49 11.44
N GLN A 90 5.21 0.70 10.33
CA GLN A 90 5.69 2.02 9.91
C GLN A 90 4.65 2.77 9.06
N GLY A 91 3.80 2.06 8.34
CA GLY A 91 2.85 2.63 7.39
C GLY A 91 3.52 3.09 6.08
N VAL A 92 4.57 3.89 6.19
CA VAL A 92 5.28 4.52 5.07
C VAL A 92 6.77 4.23 5.16
N VAL A 93 7.39 3.84 4.04
CA VAL A 93 8.84 3.58 3.95
C VAL A 93 9.42 4.35 2.77
N TYR A 94 10.57 5.00 2.95
CA TYR A 94 11.28 5.68 1.88
C TYR A 94 12.47 4.85 1.41
N LEU A 95 12.50 4.49 0.12
CA LEU A 95 13.56 3.69 -0.49
C LEU A 95 13.87 4.23 -1.87
N ASN A 96 15.15 4.50 -2.16
CA ASN A 96 15.65 4.99 -3.46
C ASN A 96 14.92 6.24 -3.98
N GLY A 97 14.53 7.15 -3.08
CA GLY A 97 13.79 8.36 -3.44
C GLY A 97 12.29 8.17 -3.66
N ASN A 98 11.78 6.94 -3.51
CA ASN A 98 10.37 6.62 -3.62
C ASN A 98 9.72 6.50 -2.23
N LYS A 99 8.47 6.96 -2.12
CA LYS A 99 7.59 6.75 -0.98
C LYS A 99 6.80 5.46 -1.20
N TRP A 100 6.99 4.48 -0.33
CA TRP A 100 6.29 3.21 -0.35
C TRP A 100 5.22 3.17 0.74
N THR A 101 4.01 2.81 0.36
CA THR A 101 2.97 2.34 1.28
C THR A 101 2.53 0.95 0.86
N TYR A 102 1.50 0.40 1.50
CA TYR A 102 1.00 -0.93 1.19
C TYR A 102 -0.51 -0.94 1.11
N TYR A 103 -1.02 -1.98 0.45
CA TYR A 103 -2.44 -2.28 0.32
C TYR A 103 -2.64 -3.79 0.20
N SER A 104 -3.89 -4.24 0.32
CA SER A 104 -4.27 -5.62 0.05
C SER A 104 -5.25 -5.68 -1.13
N GLY A 105 -5.25 -6.80 -1.84
CA GLY A 105 -6.07 -6.99 -3.04
C GLY A 105 -5.85 -8.35 -3.68
N SER A 106 -6.74 -8.75 -4.60
CA SER A 106 -6.69 -10.08 -5.24
C SER A 106 -6.52 -10.03 -6.77
N THR A 107 -6.82 -8.89 -7.40
CA THR A 107 -6.66 -8.67 -8.84
C THR A 107 -6.20 -7.23 -9.07
N THR A 108 -5.26 -7.06 -9.98
CA THR A 108 -4.67 -5.76 -10.33
C THR A 108 -5.29 -5.15 -11.59
N ALA A 109 -4.98 -3.89 -11.88
CA ALA A 109 -5.47 -3.17 -13.06
C ALA A 109 -5.13 -3.85 -14.41
N ASP A 110 -4.00 -4.57 -14.52
CA ASP A 110 -3.64 -5.31 -15.74
C ASP A 110 -4.26 -6.72 -15.82
N GLY A 111 -5.05 -7.11 -14.81
CA GLY A 111 -5.71 -8.40 -14.70
C GLY A 111 -4.90 -9.48 -13.98
N THR A 112 -3.67 -9.19 -13.57
CA THR A 112 -2.81 -10.13 -12.84
C THR A 112 -3.45 -10.54 -11.51
N LYS A 113 -3.48 -11.85 -11.25
CA LYS A 113 -3.95 -12.44 -9.99
C LYS A 113 -2.85 -12.40 -8.95
N ILE A 114 -3.22 -12.01 -7.75
CA ILE A 114 -2.31 -11.91 -6.62
C ILE A 114 -2.45 -13.16 -5.76
N SER A 115 -1.33 -13.82 -5.49
CA SER A 115 -1.30 -14.97 -4.57
C SER A 115 -1.52 -14.55 -3.12
N ALA A 116 -1.79 -15.52 -2.23
CA ALA A 116 -1.95 -15.28 -0.80
C ALA A 116 -0.71 -14.69 -0.11
N ASN A 117 0.44 -14.68 -0.79
CA ASN A 117 1.66 -14.06 -0.28
C ASN A 117 1.92 -12.69 -0.92
N GLY A 118 0.99 -12.10 -1.69
CA GLY A 118 1.22 -10.82 -2.37
C GLY A 118 2.14 -10.90 -3.59
N LEU A 119 2.28 -12.09 -4.19
CA LEU A 119 3.15 -12.33 -5.35
C LEU A 119 2.36 -12.53 -6.65
N ASP A 120 2.96 -12.15 -7.77
CA ASP A 120 2.50 -12.52 -9.13
C ASP A 120 2.77 -14.01 -9.43
N SER A 121 2.36 -14.47 -10.62
CA SER A 121 2.59 -15.86 -11.05
C SER A 121 4.06 -16.23 -11.23
N ASN A 122 4.95 -15.23 -11.37
CA ASN A 122 6.39 -15.40 -11.53
C ASN A 122 7.17 -15.28 -10.20
N GLY A 123 6.48 -14.99 -9.09
CA GLY A 123 7.06 -14.91 -7.75
C GLY A 123 7.58 -13.53 -7.35
N TYR A 124 7.29 -12.46 -8.08
CA TYR A 124 7.65 -11.09 -7.71
C TYR A 124 6.56 -10.43 -6.87
N ARG A 125 6.94 -9.47 -6.01
CA ARG A 125 5.96 -8.61 -5.31
C ARG A 125 5.11 -7.85 -6.32
N VAL A 126 3.81 -7.76 -6.06
CA VAL A 126 2.92 -6.94 -6.88
C VAL A 126 3.02 -5.49 -6.44
N VAL A 127 3.21 -4.58 -7.40
CA VAL A 127 3.39 -3.15 -7.17
C VAL A 127 2.33 -2.34 -7.92
N ALA A 128 1.78 -1.34 -7.23
CA ALA A 128 1.03 -0.24 -7.83
C ALA A 128 1.96 0.95 -8.05
N ALA A 129 1.95 1.52 -9.25
CA ALA A 129 2.84 2.62 -9.62
C ALA A 129 2.08 3.77 -10.30
N PRO A 130 2.71 4.96 -10.41
CA PRO A 130 2.16 6.06 -11.18
C PRO A 130 1.98 5.70 -12.66
N SER A 131 1.09 6.40 -13.36
CA SER A 131 0.80 6.15 -14.78
C SER A 131 2.00 6.33 -15.72
N SER A 132 3.01 7.09 -15.31
CA SER A 132 4.28 7.26 -16.03
C SER A 132 5.16 6.00 -16.04
N VAL A 133 4.90 5.04 -15.14
CA VAL A 133 5.62 3.77 -15.06
C VAL A 133 4.83 2.67 -15.77
N ALA A 134 5.47 2.00 -16.73
CA ALA A 134 4.85 0.94 -17.51
C ALA A 134 4.57 -0.31 -16.66
N PHE A 135 3.49 -1.04 -16.98
CA PHE A 135 3.29 -2.38 -16.44
C PHE A 135 4.44 -3.31 -16.85
N GLY A 136 4.73 -4.31 -16.02
CA GLY A 136 5.87 -5.20 -16.18
C GLY A 136 7.22 -4.61 -15.74
N THR A 137 7.27 -3.33 -15.36
CA THR A 137 8.50 -2.72 -14.84
C THR A 137 8.93 -3.41 -13.56
N LYS A 138 10.17 -3.90 -13.52
CA LYS A 138 10.79 -4.43 -12.31
C LYS A 138 11.35 -3.30 -11.45
N ILE A 139 11.02 -3.33 -10.16
CA ILE A 139 11.42 -2.30 -9.21
C ILE A 139 11.79 -2.92 -7.86
N MET A 140 12.83 -2.41 -7.21
CA MET A 140 13.17 -2.81 -5.85
C MET A 140 12.19 -2.16 -4.86
N THR A 141 11.47 -2.97 -4.11
CA THR A 141 10.56 -2.53 -3.03
C THR A 141 11.24 -2.75 -1.67
N PRO A 142 10.70 -2.20 -0.57
CA PRO A 142 11.16 -2.52 0.78
C PRO A 142 11.07 -4.02 1.13
N LEU A 143 10.16 -4.75 0.47
CA LEU A 143 9.91 -6.19 0.66
C LEU A 143 10.57 -7.06 -0.42
N GLY A 144 11.52 -6.49 -1.18
CA GLY A 144 12.25 -7.18 -2.24
C GLY A 144 11.76 -6.83 -3.64
N MET A 145 12.27 -7.55 -4.65
CA MET A 145 11.96 -7.28 -6.05
C MET A 145 10.45 -7.45 -6.37
N GLY A 146 9.89 -6.40 -6.98
CA GLY A 146 8.51 -6.36 -7.42
C GLY A 146 8.36 -6.03 -8.90
N VAL A 147 7.15 -6.24 -9.40
CA VAL A 147 6.71 -5.93 -10.77
C VAL A 147 5.46 -5.07 -10.70
N VAL A 148 5.44 -4.03 -11.53
CA VAL A 148 4.29 -3.14 -11.67
C VAL A 148 3.17 -3.85 -12.43
N HIS A 149 2.06 -4.10 -11.74
CA HIS A 149 0.84 -4.70 -12.31
C HIS A 149 -0.40 -3.84 -12.05
N ASP A 150 -0.31 -2.91 -11.09
CA ASP A 150 -1.47 -2.17 -10.63
C ASP A 150 -1.30 -0.65 -10.71
N ARG A 151 -2.41 0.06 -10.50
CA ARG A 151 -2.50 1.52 -10.50
C ARG A 151 -3.38 1.98 -9.35
N GLY A 152 -3.16 3.21 -8.92
CA GLY A 152 -4.08 3.91 -8.04
C GLY A 152 -4.18 5.38 -8.41
N THR A 153 -5.37 5.96 -8.28
CA THR A 153 -5.60 7.39 -8.54
C THR A 153 -4.82 8.30 -7.58
N ALA A 154 -4.53 7.80 -6.37
CA ALA A 154 -3.68 8.47 -5.39
C ALA A 154 -2.17 8.28 -5.62
N ILE A 155 -1.78 7.36 -6.52
CA ILE A 155 -0.39 6.99 -6.76
C ILE A 155 0.20 7.91 -7.84
N THR A 156 0.79 9.01 -7.39
CA THR A 156 1.35 10.07 -8.24
C THR A 156 2.77 10.43 -7.82
N GLY A 157 3.56 10.99 -8.74
CA GLY A 157 4.93 11.40 -8.47
C GLY A 157 5.84 10.21 -8.13
N ASN A 158 6.42 10.22 -6.93
CA ASN A 158 7.32 9.18 -6.42
C ASN A 158 6.66 8.24 -5.41
N HIS A 159 5.31 8.19 -5.38
CA HIS A 159 4.55 7.29 -4.51
C HIS A 159 4.29 5.96 -5.23
N TYR A 160 4.51 4.85 -4.53
CA TYR A 160 4.22 3.47 -4.95
C TYR A 160 3.56 2.70 -3.80
N ASP A 161 2.75 1.70 -4.13
CA ASP A 161 2.26 0.73 -3.15
C ASP A 161 2.78 -0.67 -3.47
N VAL A 162 3.07 -1.45 -2.43
CA VAL A 162 3.33 -2.89 -2.56
C VAL A 162 2.18 -3.68 -1.93
N VAL A 163 1.83 -4.83 -2.52
CA VAL A 163 0.79 -5.68 -1.94
C VAL A 163 1.31 -6.44 -0.72
N ILE A 164 0.51 -6.43 0.35
CA ILE A 164 0.61 -7.29 1.54
C ILE A 164 -0.75 -7.98 1.72
N GLN A 165 -0.77 -9.19 2.30
CA GLN A 165 -1.98 -10.02 2.49
C GLN A 165 -2.22 -10.31 3.97
#